data_AF-A0A0R2S926-F1
#
_entry.id   AF-A0A0R2S926-F1
#
_cell.length_a   1.000
_cell.length_b   1.000
_cell.length_c   1.000
_cell.angle_alpha   90.00
_cell.angle_beta   90.00
_cell.angle_gamma   90.00
#
_symmetry.space_group_name_H-M   'P 1'
#
loop_
_entity.id
_entity.type
_entity.pdbx_description
1 polymer ?
#
loop_
_entity_poly.entity_id
_entity_poly.type
_entity_poly.pdbx_seq_one_letter_code
_entity_poly.pdbx_strand_id
1 'polypeptide(L)'
;MRQGAENQMIMSVFNGFQPELALDFHEYRPYRSDFTEIGSRGVTAYYDNMFLGSSNVNIPEVLRAEIAAYVDGAATAAAQWGYRTHAYFVPEDDRGSMRMRLGSASSGSTATNYALHNCVSALIETRGVGQGRSALKRRVHSMAVIGLAYVQKAAADPVHLRAVLDAAHRDPMGPVIELNQPIDQRRYTFIDLAKRDTASWRFATRDYAQMQARVRRPKPKFYALDKAALTPELIRSGFFENQETKSLNQMAMAYEVTQRTEGLGANNQRTQKVVCSQVPTTVKGEFLIVAMDDIPSRLWYELFEPELDNSLVRNGLIECSVGKQLPYYAIYEETN
;
A
#
# COMPACT_ATOMS: atom_id res chain seq x y z
N MET A 1 3.47 11.31 10.19
CA MET A 1 2.83 10.15 10.84
C MET A 1 3.15 10.15 12.33
N ARG A 2 2.20 10.55 13.19
CA ARG A 2 2.22 10.07 14.57
C ARG A 2 1.42 8.77 14.53
N GLN A 3 2.07 7.61 14.66
CA GLN A 3 1.31 6.38 14.84
C GLN A 3 0.60 6.50 16.20
N GLY A 4 -0.71 6.30 16.22
CA GLY A 4 -1.44 6.21 17.48
C GLY A 4 -0.94 4.99 18.27
N ALA A 5 -1.11 5.01 19.59
CA ALA A 5 -0.69 3.91 20.47
C ALA A 5 -1.27 2.56 20.02
N GLU A 6 -2.52 2.55 19.51
CA GLU A 6 -3.16 1.37 18.95
C GLU A 6 -2.38 0.79 17.76
N ASN A 7 -1.96 1.63 16.81
CA ASN A 7 -1.21 1.17 15.64
C ASN A 7 0.18 0.65 16.03
N GLN A 8 0.85 1.30 16.99
CA GLN A 8 2.12 0.82 17.51
C GLN A 8 2.00 -0.58 18.13
N MET A 9 0.93 -0.82 18.91
CA MET A 9 0.67 -2.14 19.48
C MET A 9 0.37 -3.19 18.40
N ILE A 10 -0.50 -2.86 17.43
CA ILE A 10 -0.83 -3.76 16.31
C ILE A 10 0.45 -4.13 15.54
N MET A 11 1.28 -3.15 15.20
CA MET A 11 2.51 -3.41 14.46
C MET A 11 3.56 -4.17 15.29
N SER A 12 3.62 -3.94 16.61
CA SER A 12 4.47 -4.73 17.50
C SER A 12 4.07 -6.22 17.49
N VAL A 13 2.77 -6.52 17.60
CA VAL A 13 2.25 -7.90 17.51
C VAL A 13 2.48 -8.48 16.12
N PHE A 14 2.19 -7.70 15.06
CA PHE A 14 2.37 -8.14 13.68
C PHE A 14 3.83 -8.50 13.39
N ASN A 15 4.78 -7.66 13.80
CA ASN A 15 6.20 -7.89 13.61
C ASN A 15 6.73 -9.05 14.45
N GLY A 16 6.21 -9.26 15.67
CA GLY A 16 6.58 -10.37 16.52
C GLY A 16 6.02 -11.72 16.05
N PHE A 17 4.82 -11.72 15.47
CA PHE A 17 4.16 -12.94 14.97
C PHE A 17 4.56 -13.31 13.54
N GLN A 18 4.88 -12.32 12.69
CA GLN A 18 5.18 -12.48 11.26
C GLN A 18 4.12 -13.31 10.51
N PRO A 19 2.87 -12.82 10.41
CA PRO A 19 1.79 -13.59 9.81
C PRO A 19 2.03 -13.88 8.32
N GLU A 20 1.75 -15.10 7.89
CA GLU A 20 1.70 -15.49 6.48
C GLU A 20 0.45 -14.91 5.77
N LEU A 21 -0.62 -14.67 6.54
CA LEU A 21 -1.91 -14.16 6.09
C LEU A 21 -2.45 -13.12 7.08
N ALA A 22 -2.86 -11.95 6.61
CA ALA A 22 -3.47 -10.89 7.42
C ALA A 22 -4.65 -10.21 6.70
N LEU A 23 -5.77 -10.05 7.40
CA LEU A 23 -6.97 -9.44 6.85
C LEU A 23 -7.41 -8.24 7.70
N ASP A 24 -7.85 -7.20 7.01
CA ASP A 24 -8.37 -6.00 7.65
C ASP A 24 -9.82 -5.73 7.19
N PHE A 25 -10.77 -5.84 8.11
CA PHE A 25 -12.19 -5.69 7.82
C PHE A 25 -12.69 -4.31 8.21
N HIS A 26 -13.16 -3.57 7.22
CA HIS A 26 -13.71 -2.23 7.36
C HIS A 26 -15.19 -2.22 6.99
N GLU A 27 -15.87 -1.16 7.41
CA GLU A 27 -17.13 -0.78 6.77
C GLU A 27 -16.94 0.52 5.99
N TYR A 28 -17.55 0.60 4.81
CA TYR A 28 -17.61 1.84 4.04
C TYR A 28 -18.99 2.47 4.09
N ARG A 29 -19.02 3.77 3.81
CA ARG A 29 -20.24 4.58 3.80
C ARG A 29 -21.02 4.37 2.49
N PRO A 30 -22.26 3.88 2.53
CA PRO A 30 -23.08 3.70 1.33
C PRO A 30 -23.65 5.02 0.80
N TYR A 31 -23.87 6.00 1.67
CA TYR A 31 -24.36 7.35 1.33
C TYR A 31 -23.21 8.33 1.42
N ARG A 32 -22.70 8.77 0.27
CA ARG A 32 -21.52 9.63 0.17
C ARG A 32 -21.86 10.92 -0.56
N SER A 33 -21.14 11.99 -0.26
CA SER A 33 -21.36 13.30 -0.90
C SER A 33 -21.04 13.26 -2.39
N ASP A 34 -19.94 12.61 -2.78
CA ASP A 34 -19.57 12.40 -4.18
C ASP A 34 -20.66 11.66 -4.98
N PHE A 35 -21.35 10.69 -4.38
CA PHE A 35 -22.43 9.96 -5.04
C PHE A 35 -23.67 10.81 -5.36
N THR A 36 -23.78 12.03 -4.80
CA THR A 36 -24.87 12.95 -5.15
C THR A 36 -24.74 13.52 -6.56
N GLU A 37 -23.53 13.48 -7.13
CA GLU A 37 -23.24 13.97 -8.48
C GLU A 37 -23.53 12.93 -9.58
N ILE A 38 -23.88 11.69 -9.20
CA ILE A 38 -24.16 10.60 -10.14
C ILE A 38 -25.67 10.47 -10.37
N GLY A 39 -26.09 10.43 -11.63
CA GLY A 39 -27.50 10.34 -11.99
C GLY A 39 -28.27 11.65 -11.73
N SER A 40 -29.60 11.62 -11.79
CA SER A 40 -30.41 12.84 -11.66
C SER A 40 -30.73 13.25 -10.23
N ARG A 41 -30.68 12.31 -9.27
CA ARG A 41 -30.97 12.55 -7.84
C ARG A 41 -29.95 11.91 -6.91
N GLY A 42 -28.76 11.60 -7.42
CA GLY A 42 -27.75 10.86 -6.68
C GLY A 42 -27.98 9.35 -6.66
N VAL A 43 -26.96 8.63 -6.21
CA VAL A 43 -26.95 7.18 -6.06
C VAL A 43 -26.52 6.74 -4.67
N THR A 44 -26.71 5.47 -4.34
CA THR A 44 -26.08 4.81 -3.18
C THR A 44 -25.36 3.54 -3.60
N ALA A 45 -24.43 3.09 -2.75
CA ALA A 45 -23.63 1.92 -3.03
C ALA A 45 -24.45 0.66 -3.27
N TYR A 46 -24.05 -0.10 -4.29
CA TYR A 46 -24.69 -1.35 -4.70
C TYR A 46 -24.06 -2.60 -4.10
N TYR A 47 -22.73 -2.68 -4.07
CA TYR A 47 -22.00 -3.86 -3.62
C TYR A 47 -22.13 -4.09 -2.10
N ASP A 48 -22.07 -5.34 -1.67
CA ASP A 48 -22.07 -5.70 -0.25
C ASP A 48 -20.63 -5.65 0.32
N ASN A 49 -19.65 -6.13 -0.45
CA ASN A 49 -18.24 -6.14 -0.08
C ASN A 49 -17.37 -5.64 -1.24
N MET A 50 -16.32 -4.88 -0.94
CA MET A 50 -15.28 -4.55 -1.91
C MET A 50 -13.91 -5.01 -1.41
N PHE A 51 -13.11 -5.59 -2.31
CA PHE A 51 -11.82 -6.18 -1.98
C PHE A 51 -10.68 -5.30 -2.43
N LEU A 52 -9.77 -4.99 -1.51
CA LEU A 52 -8.49 -4.39 -1.80
C LEU A 52 -7.39 -5.36 -1.37
N GLY A 53 -6.79 -6.10 -2.31
CA GLY A 53 -5.52 -6.78 -2.07
C GLY A 53 -4.39 -5.75 -2.06
N SER A 54 -3.48 -5.82 -3.02
CA SER A 54 -2.63 -4.68 -3.35
C SER A 54 -2.16 -4.76 -4.80
N SER A 55 -2.00 -3.60 -5.42
CA SER A 55 -1.38 -3.49 -6.75
C SER A 55 -0.03 -2.78 -6.70
N ASN A 56 0.58 -2.65 -5.52
CA ASN A 56 1.89 -2.02 -5.41
C ASN A 56 2.95 -2.86 -6.12
N VAL A 57 3.58 -2.29 -7.15
CA VAL A 57 4.57 -2.97 -8.00
C VAL A 57 5.90 -3.29 -7.31
N ASN A 58 6.14 -2.75 -6.11
CA ASN A 58 7.26 -3.12 -5.27
C ASN A 58 7.02 -4.43 -4.51
N ILE A 59 5.77 -4.90 -4.47
CA ILE A 59 5.42 -6.27 -4.06
C ILE A 59 5.76 -7.22 -5.23
N PRO A 60 6.54 -8.29 -4.98
CA PRO A 60 6.88 -9.30 -5.99
C PRO A 60 5.63 -9.84 -6.69
N GLU A 61 5.74 -10.08 -8.01
CA GLU A 61 4.61 -10.52 -8.82
C GLU A 61 4.00 -11.85 -8.33
N VAL A 62 4.84 -12.79 -7.90
CA VAL A 62 4.41 -14.07 -7.35
C VAL A 62 3.47 -13.90 -6.15
N LEU A 63 3.76 -12.95 -5.26
CA LEU A 63 2.91 -12.65 -4.11
C LEU A 63 1.65 -11.87 -4.51
N ARG A 64 1.75 -10.92 -5.46
CA ARG A 64 0.56 -10.21 -5.98
C ARG A 64 -0.43 -11.16 -6.66
N ALA A 65 0.08 -12.12 -7.42
CA ALA A 65 -0.74 -13.15 -8.06
C ALA A 65 -1.42 -14.05 -7.03
N GLU A 66 -0.70 -14.45 -5.98
CA GLU A 66 -1.29 -15.23 -4.90
C GLU A 66 -2.38 -14.43 -4.16
N ILE A 67 -2.12 -13.17 -3.80
CA ILE A 67 -3.13 -12.28 -3.19
C ILE A 67 -4.38 -12.19 -4.07
N ALA A 68 -4.23 -12.02 -5.39
CA ALA A 68 -5.35 -12.00 -6.32
C ALA A 68 -6.13 -13.33 -6.30
N ALA A 69 -5.43 -14.47 -6.28
CA ALA A 69 -6.07 -15.79 -6.18
C ALA A 69 -6.80 -16.03 -4.85
N TYR A 70 -6.38 -15.38 -3.75
CA TYR A 70 -7.13 -15.37 -2.50
C TYR A 70 -8.37 -14.47 -2.57
N VAL A 71 -8.24 -13.26 -3.15
CA VAL A 71 -9.37 -12.36 -3.39
C VAL A 71 -10.45 -13.04 -4.23
N ASP A 72 -10.08 -13.69 -5.33
CA ASP A 72 -11.01 -14.35 -6.24
C ASP A 72 -11.73 -15.54 -5.57
N GLY A 73 -11.00 -16.33 -4.79
CA GLY A 73 -11.58 -17.43 -4.02
C GLY A 73 -12.60 -16.94 -3.00
N ALA A 74 -12.27 -15.88 -2.25
CA ALA A 74 -13.17 -15.30 -1.26
C ALA A 74 -14.38 -14.58 -1.90
N ALA A 75 -14.18 -13.90 -3.02
CA ALA A 75 -15.27 -13.30 -3.78
C ALA A 75 -16.24 -14.37 -4.31
N THR A 76 -15.72 -15.52 -4.75
CA THR A 76 -16.52 -16.68 -5.17
C THR A 76 -17.32 -17.27 -4.00
N ALA A 77 -16.67 -17.46 -2.85
CA ALA A 77 -17.34 -17.95 -1.64
C ALA A 77 -18.47 -16.99 -1.20
N ALA A 78 -18.23 -15.68 -1.24
CA ALA A 78 -19.25 -14.69 -0.93
C ALA A 78 -20.42 -14.71 -1.94
N ALA A 79 -20.13 -14.89 -3.23
CA ALA A 79 -21.15 -14.96 -4.27
C ALA A 79 -22.06 -16.19 -4.13
N GLN A 80 -21.56 -17.33 -3.63
CA GLN A 80 -22.38 -18.52 -3.32
C GLN A 80 -23.46 -18.24 -2.27
N TRP A 81 -23.23 -17.26 -1.39
CA TRP A 81 -24.20 -16.77 -0.42
C TRP A 81 -25.07 -15.60 -0.92
N GLY A 82 -24.97 -15.27 -2.22
CA GLY A 82 -25.70 -14.16 -2.84
C GLY A 82 -25.19 -12.78 -2.40
N TYR A 83 -23.92 -12.66 -1.97
CA TYR A 83 -23.27 -11.36 -1.75
C TYR A 83 -22.75 -10.78 -3.06
N ARG A 84 -22.96 -9.49 -3.25
CA ARG A 84 -22.44 -8.75 -4.41
C ARG A 84 -21.07 -8.22 -4.06
N THR A 85 -20.07 -8.68 -4.78
CA THR A 85 -18.67 -8.32 -4.55
C THR A 85 -18.14 -7.46 -5.70
N HIS A 86 -17.10 -6.68 -5.41
CA HIS A 86 -16.38 -5.92 -6.43
C HIS A 86 -14.93 -5.67 -5.97
N ALA A 87 -14.03 -5.35 -6.88
CA ALA A 87 -12.74 -4.77 -6.48
C ALA A 87 -12.97 -3.39 -5.84
N TYR A 88 -12.17 -3.03 -4.84
CA TYR A 88 -12.24 -1.73 -4.17
C TYR A 88 -12.16 -0.59 -5.18
N PHE A 89 -13.09 0.35 -5.10
CA PHE A 89 -13.00 1.59 -5.85
C PHE A 89 -13.49 2.77 -5.05
N VAL A 90 -12.98 3.95 -5.38
CA VAL A 90 -13.47 5.21 -4.84
C VAL A 90 -13.51 6.26 -5.95
N PRO A 91 -14.51 7.16 -5.94
CA PRO A 91 -14.42 8.39 -6.71
C PRO A 91 -13.21 9.22 -6.30
N GLU A 92 -12.63 9.92 -7.26
CA GLU A 92 -11.60 10.92 -7.07
C GLU A 92 -11.89 12.14 -7.96
N ASP A 93 -11.55 13.33 -7.47
CA ASP A 93 -11.62 14.55 -8.27
C ASP A 93 -10.44 14.61 -9.23
N ASP A 94 -10.75 14.85 -10.50
CA ASP A 94 -9.79 15.12 -11.56
C ASP A 94 -10.12 16.48 -12.17
N ARG A 95 -9.63 17.54 -11.51
CA ARG A 95 -9.78 18.94 -11.96
C ARG A 95 -11.25 19.35 -12.13
N GLY A 96 -12.10 18.98 -11.18
CA GLY A 96 -13.54 19.26 -11.21
C GLY A 96 -14.36 18.24 -12.00
N SER A 97 -13.76 17.17 -12.50
CA SER A 97 -14.46 16.04 -13.10
C SER A 97 -14.32 14.78 -12.26
N MET A 98 -15.39 13.98 -12.16
CA MET A 98 -15.34 12.72 -11.41
C MET A 98 -14.62 11.64 -12.22
N ARG A 99 -13.58 11.06 -11.61
CA ARG A 99 -12.91 9.84 -12.06
C ARG A 99 -13.09 8.74 -11.01
N MET A 100 -12.94 7.49 -11.41
CA MET A 100 -12.87 6.37 -10.47
C MET A 100 -11.42 5.91 -10.30
N ARG A 101 -11.04 5.66 -9.05
CA ARG A 101 -9.84 4.93 -8.70
C ARG A 101 -10.20 3.50 -8.37
N LEU A 102 -9.73 2.54 -9.15
CA LEU A 102 -9.94 1.11 -8.93
C LEU A 102 -8.67 0.49 -8.35
N GLY A 103 -8.78 -0.12 -7.18
CA GLY A 103 -7.66 -0.62 -6.39
C GLY A 103 -6.84 0.48 -5.71
N SER A 104 -5.68 0.09 -5.19
CA SER A 104 -4.71 0.99 -4.57
C SER A 104 -3.33 0.30 -4.52
N ALA A 105 -2.28 1.11 -4.55
CA ALA A 105 -0.90 0.69 -4.31
C ALA A 105 -0.26 1.44 -3.13
N SER A 106 -1.03 2.24 -2.38
CA SER A 106 -0.47 3.00 -1.27
C SER A 106 -0.07 2.06 -0.13
N SER A 107 1.21 2.10 0.26
CA SER A 107 1.75 1.41 1.44
C SER A 107 1.20 1.93 2.78
N GLY A 108 0.42 3.02 2.75
CA GLY A 108 -0.38 3.47 3.89
C GLY A 108 -1.68 2.68 4.11
N SER A 109 -2.15 1.85 3.16
CA SER A 109 -3.26 0.93 3.42
C SER A 109 -2.73 -0.36 4.04
N THR A 110 -3.42 -0.92 5.03
CA THR A 110 -3.06 -2.19 5.70
C THR A 110 -2.85 -3.32 4.69
N ALA A 111 -3.70 -3.41 3.67
CA ALA A 111 -3.57 -4.42 2.62
C ALA A 111 -2.24 -4.37 1.85
N THR A 112 -1.71 -3.18 1.56
CA THR A 112 -0.42 -3.02 0.88
C THR A 112 0.72 -3.10 1.88
N ASN A 113 0.56 -2.49 3.06
CA ASN A 113 1.54 -2.48 4.11
C ASN A 113 1.93 -3.91 4.50
N TYR A 114 0.95 -4.75 4.83
CA TYR A 114 1.19 -6.15 5.20
C TYR A 114 1.79 -6.94 4.03
N ALA A 115 1.37 -6.70 2.79
CA ALA A 115 1.97 -7.36 1.63
C ALA A 115 3.46 -6.99 1.43
N LEU A 116 3.85 -5.75 1.75
CA LEU A 116 5.26 -5.34 1.77
C LEU A 116 6.05 -5.95 2.93
N HIS A 117 5.36 -6.44 3.97
CA HIS A 117 5.90 -7.32 5.00
C HIS A 117 5.95 -8.81 4.59
N ASN A 118 5.80 -9.12 3.29
CA ASN A 118 5.81 -10.48 2.77
C ASN A 118 4.68 -11.35 3.33
N CYS A 119 3.46 -10.80 3.30
CA CYS A 119 2.24 -11.44 3.81
C CYS A 119 1.19 -11.48 2.69
N VAL A 120 0.37 -12.55 2.62
CA VAL A 120 -0.86 -12.48 1.84
C VAL A 120 -1.84 -11.59 2.60
N SER A 121 -2.29 -10.49 1.99
CA SER A 121 -3.16 -9.55 2.69
C SER A 121 -4.21 -8.89 1.82
N ALA A 122 -5.33 -8.57 2.48
CA ALA A 122 -6.41 -7.80 1.90
C ALA A 122 -7.12 -6.94 2.94
N LEU A 123 -7.60 -5.78 2.49
CA LEU A 123 -8.58 -4.95 3.16
C LEU A 123 -9.94 -5.20 2.51
N ILE A 124 -10.94 -5.46 3.33
CA ILE A 124 -12.30 -5.75 2.90
C ILE A 124 -13.21 -4.63 3.38
N GLU A 125 -13.80 -3.90 2.44
CA GLU A 125 -14.78 -2.86 2.73
C GLU A 125 -16.20 -3.42 2.66
N THR A 126 -16.90 -3.49 3.78
CA THR A 126 -18.29 -3.95 3.83
C THR A 126 -19.26 -2.78 3.90
N ARG A 127 -20.34 -2.82 3.12
CA ARG A 127 -21.32 -1.73 3.09
C ARG A 127 -22.04 -1.61 4.44
N GLY A 128 -21.75 -0.58 5.25
CA GLY A 128 -22.33 -0.54 6.61
C GLY A 128 -22.29 0.78 7.38
N VAL A 129 -21.33 1.67 7.11
CA VAL A 129 -21.17 2.90 7.92
C VAL A 129 -22.45 3.75 7.88
N GLY A 130 -22.98 4.06 9.06
CA GLY A 130 -24.20 4.86 9.21
C GLY A 130 -25.51 4.08 9.01
N GLN A 131 -25.48 2.75 8.83
CA GLN A 131 -26.70 1.93 8.74
C GLN A 131 -27.20 1.40 10.09
N GLY A 132 -26.44 1.58 11.18
CA GLY A 132 -26.78 1.08 12.51
C GLY A 132 -27.01 -0.44 12.50
N ARG A 133 -28.14 -0.90 13.05
CA ARG A 133 -28.50 -2.33 13.12
C ARG A 133 -29.12 -2.89 11.83
N SER A 134 -29.47 -2.04 10.87
CA SER A 134 -30.05 -2.47 9.59
C SER A 134 -29.08 -3.42 8.90
N ALA A 135 -29.52 -4.58 8.41
CA ALA A 135 -28.68 -5.55 7.72
C ALA A 135 -27.43 -6.06 8.49
N LEU A 136 -27.33 -5.86 9.82
CA LEU A 136 -26.16 -6.27 10.61
C LEU A 136 -25.80 -7.75 10.40
N LYS A 137 -26.80 -8.65 10.40
CA LYS A 137 -26.60 -10.08 10.12
C LYS A 137 -25.96 -10.31 8.75
N ARG A 138 -26.39 -9.57 7.72
CA ARG A 138 -25.86 -9.67 6.36
C ARG A 138 -24.39 -9.23 6.32
N ARG A 139 -24.06 -8.12 6.98
CA ARG A 139 -22.70 -7.58 7.04
C ARG A 139 -21.75 -8.53 7.76
N VAL A 140 -22.08 -8.91 8.98
CA VAL A 140 -21.26 -9.81 9.81
C VAL A 140 -21.08 -11.17 9.12
N HIS A 141 -22.15 -11.74 8.56
CA HIS A 141 -22.06 -13.02 7.86
C HIS A 141 -21.19 -12.92 6.60
N SER A 142 -21.30 -11.84 5.82
CA SER A 142 -20.43 -11.65 4.64
C SER A 142 -18.95 -11.55 5.01
N MET A 143 -18.62 -10.81 6.08
CA MET A 143 -17.25 -10.74 6.59
C MET A 143 -16.75 -12.11 7.06
N ALA A 144 -17.57 -12.87 7.78
CA ALA A 144 -17.22 -14.21 8.26
C ALA A 144 -16.98 -15.20 7.12
N VAL A 145 -17.85 -15.22 6.09
CA VAL A 145 -17.68 -16.05 4.90
C VAL A 145 -16.37 -15.71 4.18
N ILE A 146 -16.09 -14.42 4.01
CA ILE A 146 -14.86 -13.96 3.35
C ILE A 146 -13.63 -14.36 4.16
N GLY A 147 -13.59 -14.04 5.46
CA GLY A 147 -12.45 -14.37 6.31
C GLY A 147 -12.19 -15.87 6.39
N LEU A 148 -13.25 -16.67 6.51
CA LEU A 148 -13.13 -18.12 6.53
C LEU A 148 -12.59 -18.67 5.20
N ALA A 149 -13.00 -18.13 4.06
CA ALA A 149 -12.48 -18.56 2.76
C ALA A 149 -10.96 -18.35 2.63
N TYR A 150 -10.44 -17.22 3.14
CA TYR A 150 -8.99 -16.98 3.19
C TYR A 150 -8.29 -17.98 4.10
N VAL A 151 -8.77 -18.15 5.34
CA VAL A 151 -8.15 -19.08 6.31
C VAL A 151 -8.19 -20.53 5.81
N GLN A 152 -9.31 -20.95 5.21
CA GLN A 152 -9.45 -22.29 4.64
C GLN A 152 -8.49 -22.50 3.47
N LYS A 153 -8.32 -21.52 2.58
CA LYS A 153 -7.36 -21.62 1.47
C LYS A 153 -5.92 -21.75 1.98
N ALA A 154 -5.52 -20.94 2.97
CA ALA A 154 -4.20 -21.04 3.59
C ALA A 154 -3.96 -22.38 4.29
N ALA A 155 -4.97 -22.88 5.01
CA ALA A 155 -4.89 -24.17 5.70
C ALA A 155 -4.91 -25.39 4.77
N ALA A 156 -5.50 -25.27 3.58
CA ALA A 156 -5.59 -26.35 2.61
C ALA A 156 -4.24 -26.64 1.92
N ASP A 157 -3.41 -25.63 1.71
CA ASP A 157 -2.08 -25.78 1.11
C ASP A 157 -1.04 -24.82 1.73
N PRO A 158 -0.62 -25.07 2.99
CA PRO A 158 0.36 -24.24 3.68
C PRO A 158 1.76 -24.34 3.07
N VAL A 159 2.06 -25.44 2.36
CA VAL A 159 3.36 -25.64 1.70
C VAL A 159 3.48 -24.72 0.50
N HIS A 160 2.44 -24.64 -0.34
CA HIS A 160 2.39 -23.69 -1.45
C HIS A 160 2.48 -22.24 -0.97
N LEU A 161 1.70 -21.87 0.06
CA LEU A 161 1.73 -20.51 0.62
C LEU A 161 3.14 -20.12 1.04
N ARG A 162 3.83 -20.95 1.82
CA ARG A 162 5.21 -20.68 2.24
C ARG A 162 6.18 -20.63 1.08
N ALA A 163 6.02 -21.48 0.07
CA ALA A 163 6.85 -21.45 -1.13
C ALA A 163 6.69 -20.12 -1.91
N VAL A 164 5.47 -19.59 -2.00
CA VAL A 164 5.20 -18.26 -2.58
C VAL A 164 5.88 -17.16 -1.77
N LEU A 165 5.75 -17.18 -0.44
CA LEU A 165 6.36 -16.19 0.44
C LEU A 165 7.90 -16.23 0.37
N ASP A 166 8.49 -17.42 0.32
CA ASP A 166 9.92 -17.61 0.14
C ASP A 166 10.41 -17.09 -1.23
N ALA A 167 9.66 -17.38 -2.29
CA ALA A 167 9.97 -16.89 -3.63
C ALA A 167 9.89 -15.36 -3.71
N ALA A 168 8.87 -14.77 -3.08
CA ALA A 168 8.72 -13.32 -2.99
C ALA A 168 9.86 -12.67 -2.19
N HIS A 169 10.26 -13.28 -1.07
CA HIS A 169 11.37 -12.79 -0.26
C HIS A 169 12.71 -12.79 -1.03
N ARG A 170 12.98 -13.86 -1.80
CA ARG A 170 14.20 -14.02 -2.60
C ARG A 170 14.18 -13.24 -3.92
N ASP A 171 13.10 -12.54 -4.25
CA ASP A 171 13.00 -11.79 -5.50
C ASP A 171 14.16 -10.75 -5.57
N PRO A 172 14.91 -10.71 -6.70
CA PRO A 172 16.08 -9.86 -6.83
C PRO A 172 15.75 -8.45 -7.32
N MET A 173 14.49 -8.14 -7.63
CA MET A 173 14.13 -6.85 -8.21
C MET A 173 14.24 -5.73 -7.19
N GLY A 174 14.89 -4.64 -7.62
CA GLY A 174 14.95 -3.40 -6.87
C GLY A 174 13.68 -2.56 -6.98
N PRO A 175 13.67 -1.39 -6.34
CA PRO A 175 12.47 -0.57 -6.22
C PRO A 175 12.07 0.06 -7.56
N VAL A 176 10.77 0.08 -7.81
CA VAL A 176 10.13 0.93 -8.80
C VAL A 176 9.80 2.26 -8.15
N ILE A 177 10.23 3.35 -8.76
CA ILE A 177 10.08 4.71 -8.22
C ILE A 177 9.18 5.58 -9.10
N GLU A 178 8.91 5.14 -10.32
CA GLU A 178 8.01 5.82 -11.24
C GLU A 178 7.12 4.81 -11.96
N LEU A 179 5.85 5.17 -12.15
CA LEU A 179 4.80 4.33 -12.67
C LEU A 179 4.09 4.99 -13.84
N ASN A 180 3.74 4.19 -14.85
CA ASN A 180 2.72 4.54 -15.82
C ASN A 180 1.34 4.20 -15.27
N GLN A 181 0.41 5.13 -15.39
CA GLN A 181 -0.93 5.05 -14.78
C GLN A 181 -1.99 5.18 -15.88
N PRO A 182 -2.29 4.08 -16.60
CA PRO A 182 -3.28 4.12 -17.68
C PRO A 182 -4.67 4.44 -17.13
N ILE A 183 -5.46 5.13 -17.96
CA ILE A 183 -6.86 5.46 -17.68
C ILE A 183 -7.72 4.85 -18.78
N ASP A 184 -8.73 4.09 -18.40
CA ASP A 184 -9.72 3.50 -19.31
C ASP A 184 -11.16 3.85 -18.90
N GLN A 185 -12.14 3.50 -19.73
CA GLN A 185 -13.56 3.77 -19.45
C GLN A 185 -14.25 2.52 -18.91
N ARG A 186 -14.59 2.51 -17.62
CA ARG A 186 -15.24 1.36 -16.97
C ARG A 186 -16.64 1.65 -16.48
N ARG A 187 -17.44 0.59 -16.41
CA ARG A 187 -18.83 0.64 -16.00
C ARG A 187 -18.95 0.26 -14.53
N TYR A 188 -19.68 1.07 -13.77
CA TYR A 188 -19.95 0.86 -12.34
C TYR A 188 -21.44 0.86 -12.10
N THR A 189 -21.90 -0.03 -11.22
CA THR A 189 -23.31 -0.16 -10.85
C THR A 189 -23.57 0.45 -9.48
N PHE A 190 -24.66 1.20 -9.38
CA PHE A 190 -25.15 1.79 -8.14
C PHE A 190 -26.65 1.57 -8.00
N ILE A 191 -27.19 1.86 -6.82
CA ILE A 191 -28.63 1.98 -6.60
C ILE A 191 -29.02 3.43 -6.89
N ASP A 192 -29.80 3.65 -7.95
CA ASP A 192 -30.31 4.95 -8.37
C ASP A 192 -31.48 5.39 -7.47
N LEU A 193 -31.34 6.53 -6.81
CA LEU A 193 -32.35 7.01 -5.86
C LEU A 193 -33.61 7.55 -6.55
N ALA A 194 -33.52 8.01 -7.80
CA ALA A 194 -34.67 8.44 -8.58
C ALA A 194 -35.47 7.23 -9.08
N LYS A 195 -34.79 6.23 -9.64
CA LYS A 195 -35.42 5.02 -10.20
C LYS A 195 -35.85 4.02 -9.12
N ARG A 196 -35.25 4.07 -7.93
CA ARG A 196 -35.38 3.06 -6.87
C ARG A 196 -35.00 1.66 -7.35
N ASP A 197 -34.05 1.59 -8.28
CA ASP A 197 -33.53 0.38 -8.88
C ASP A 197 -32.03 0.58 -9.19
N THR A 198 -31.37 -0.45 -9.69
CA THR A 198 -29.98 -0.38 -10.12
C THR A 198 -29.84 0.35 -11.45
N ALA A 199 -28.74 1.08 -11.58
CA ALA A 199 -28.31 1.63 -12.86
C ALA A 199 -26.78 1.65 -12.92
N SER A 200 -26.24 1.75 -14.13
CA SER A 200 -24.81 1.78 -14.36
C SER A 200 -24.39 3.00 -15.16
N TRP A 201 -23.22 3.52 -14.83
CA TRP A 201 -22.59 4.65 -15.50
C TRP A 201 -21.16 4.30 -15.87
N ARG A 202 -20.62 5.00 -16.87
CA ARG A 202 -19.23 4.86 -17.28
C ARG A 202 -18.41 6.02 -16.73
N PHE A 203 -17.24 5.70 -16.20
CA PHE A 203 -16.30 6.69 -15.70
C PHE A 203 -14.93 6.43 -16.28
N ALA A 204 -14.19 7.51 -16.50
CA ALA A 204 -12.74 7.41 -16.59
C ALA A 204 -12.25 6.72 -15.31
N THR A 205 -11.37 5.75 -15.46
CA THR A 205 -10.94 4.87 -14.37
C THR A 205 -9.44 4.71 -14.42
N ARG A 206 -8.80 5.03 -13.30
CA ARG A 206 -7.41 4.66 -13.03
C ARG A 206 -7.42 3.27 -12.39
N ASP A 207 -7.01 2.26 -13.16
CA ASP A 207 -6.89 0.89 -12.66
C ASP A 207 -5.48 0.61 -12.16
N TYR A 208 -5.34 0.46 -10.85
CA TYR A 208 -4.07 0.17 -10.20
C TYR A 208 -3.50 -1.20 -10.61
N ALA A 209 -4.34 -2.17 -10.98
CA ALA A 209 -3.86 -3.48 -11.44
C ALA A 209 -3.17 -3.41 -12.82
N GLN A 210 -3.38 -2.32 -13.58
CA GLN A 210 -2.79 -2.09 -14.90
C GLN A 210 -1.57 -1.16 -14.85
N MET A 211 -1.13 -0.74 -13.66
CA MET A 211 0.06 0.10 -13.53
C MET A 211 1.32 -0.65 -13.94
N GLN A 212 2.21 0.05 -14.65
CA GLN A 212 3.47 -0.52 -15.12
C GLN A 212 4.66 0.29 -14.61
N ALA A 213 5.73 -0.40 -14.26
CA ALA A 213 6.98 0.24 -13.87
C ALA A 213 7.55 1.06 -15.03
N ARG A 214 7.83 2.33 -14.78
CA ARG A 214 8.52 3.21 -15.72
C ARG A 214 10.01 3.35 -15.40
N VAL A 215 10.34 3.52 -14.12
CA VAL A 215 11.73 3.60 -13.64
C VAL A 215 11.93 2.63 -12.48
N ARG A 216 12.95 1.78 -12.61
CA ARG A 216 13.37 0.82 -11.59
C ARG A 216 14.85 1.02 -11.27
N ARG A 217 15.20 1.08 -9.98
CA ARG A 217 16.59 1.06 -9.51
C ARG A 217 17.02 -0.39 -9.21
N PRO A 218 18.33 -0.71 -9.22
CA PRO A 218 18.82 -2.00 -8.75
C PRO A 218 18.42 -2.26 -7.30
N LYS A 219 18.36 -3.53 -6.87
CA LYS A 219 18.13 -3.87 -5.46
C LYS A 219 19.38 -3.48 -4.65
N PRO A 220 19.29 -2.56 -3.69
CA PRO A 220 20.38 -2.31 -2.78
C PRO A 220 20.60 -3.55 -1.89
N LYS A 221 21.83 -3.74 -1.44
CA LYS A 221 22.16 -4.72 -0.40
C LYS A 221 21.59 -4.25 0.94
N PHE A 222 21.77 -2.98 1.24
CA PHE A 222 21.18 -2.31 2.40
C PHE A 222 21.09 -0.80 2.18
N TYR A 223 20.21 -0.15 2.92
CA TYR A 223 20.24 1.30 3.11
C TYR A 223 21.05 1.64 4.37
N ALA A 224 21.83 2.71 4.31
CA ALA A 224 22.59 3.24 5.44
C ALA A 224 22.03 4.62 5.81
N LEU A 225 21.45 4.75 6.99
CA LEU A 225 20.93 6.02 7.53
C LEU A 225 21.95 6.63 8.49
N ASP A 226 22.30 7.89 8.27
CA ASP A 226 23.12 8.64 9.20
C ASP A 226 22.38 8.78 10.54
N LYS A 227 23.04 8.39 11.64
CA LYS A 227 22.47 8.49 12.98
C LYS A 227 22.06 9.93 13.34
N ALA A 228 22.75 10.92 12.81
CA ALA A 228 22.41 12.33 13.04
C ALA A 228 21.03 12.70 12.48
N ALA A 229 20.47 11.92 11.55
CA ALA A 229 19.14 12.13 10.98
C ALA A 229 18.01 11.45 11.76
N LEU A 230 18.31 10.72 12.84
CA LEU A 230 17.30 10.11 13.71
C LEU A 230 16.62 11.18 14.59
N THR A 231 15.62 11.85 14.02
CA THR A 231 14.77 12.78 14.77
C THR A 231 13.93 12.03 15.82
N PRO A 232 13.49 12.69 16.91
CA PRO A 232 12.59 12.09 17.89
C PRO A 232 11.31 11.53 17.27
N GLU A 233 10.78 12.17 16.23
CA GLU A 233 9.63 11.71 15.45
C GLU A 233 9.92 10.40 14.72
N LEU A 234 11.10 10.29 14.11
CA LEU A 234 11.54 9.11 13.40
C LEU A 234 11.79 7.94 14.36
N ILE A 235 12.36 8.20 15.54
CA ILE A 235 12.53 7.19 16.58
C ILE A 235 11.16 6.68 17.06
N ARG A 236 10.22 7.58 17.37
CA ARG A 236 8.86 7.21 17.83
C ARG A 236 8.02 6.49 16.77
N SER A 237 8.46 6.47 15.51
CA SER A 237 7.78 5.71 14.46
C SER A 237 7.90 4.20 14.66
N GLY A 238 8.89 3.73 15.43
CA GLY A 238 9.15 2.31 15.69
C GLY A 238 9.83 1.56 14.54
N PHE A 239 10.03 2.19 13.37
CA PHE A 239 10.61 1.51 12.19
C PHE A 239 12.06 1.06 12.39
N PHE A 240 12.84 1.81 13.17
CA PHE A 240 14.27 1.56 13.35
C PHE A 240 14.59 0.87 14.68
N GLU A 241 13.57 0.39 15.38
CA GLU A 241 13.78 -0.46 16.55
C GLU A 241 14.53 -1.74 16.12
N ASN A 242 15.54 -2.13 16.88
CA ASN A 242 16.36 -3.32 16.66
C ASN A 242 17.23 -3.32 15.38
N GLN A 243 17.39 -2.19 14.69
CA GLN A 243 18.32 -2.10 13.56
C GLN A 243 19.78 -1.99 14.02
N GLU A 244 20.68 -2.65 13.31
CA GLU A 244 22.10 -2.67 13.64
C GLU A 244 22.80 -1.35 13.30
N THR A 245 23.84 -1.00 14.05
CA THR A 245 24.79 0.05 13.64
C THR A 245 26.04 -0.59 13.08
N LYS A 246 26.56 -0.08 11.96
CA LYS A 246 27.88 -0.46 11.42
C LYS A 246 28.72 0.76 11.08
N SER A 247 30.03 0.64 11.30
CA SER A 247 31.01 1.58 10.76
C SER A 247 31.25 1.27 9.29
N LEU A 248 31.04 2.25 8.42
CA LEU A 248 31.26 2.14 6.99
C LEU A 248 32.47 2.98 6.57
N ASN A 249 33.20 2.48 5.57
CA ASN A 249 34.24 3.21 4.83
C ASN A 249 34.30 2.64 3.41
N GLN A 250 33.24 2.90 2.62
CA GLN A 250 33.05 2.29 1.31
C GLN A 250 32.29 3.23 0.37
N MET A 251 32.20 2.84 -0.90
CA MET A 251 31.38 3.53 -1.89
C MET A 251 29.88 3.33 -1.61
N ALA A 252 29.11 4.37 -1.90
CA ALA A 252 27.67 4.42 -1.72
C ALA A 252 27.03 5.27 -2.82
N MET A 253 25.73 5.12 -2.99
CA MET A 253 24.93 6.02 -3.83
C MET A 253 24.13 6.95 -2.92
N ALA A 254 24.49 8.24 -2.93
CA ALA A 254 23.74 9.29 -2.27
C ALA A 254 22.57 9.74 -3.14
N TYR A 255 21.47 10.15 -2.50
CA TYR A 255 20.33 10.76 -3.17
C TYR A 255 20.49 12.28 -3.13
N GLU A 256 20.79 12.89 -4.27
CA GLU A 256 20.84 14.35 -4.41
C GLU A 256 19.50 14.88 -4.91
N VAL A 257 18.90 15.79 -4.15
CA VAL A 257 17.58 16.34 -4.46
C VAL A 257 17.68 17.36 -5.59
N THR A 258 17.15 17.03 -6.76
CA THR A 258 17.18 17.91 -7.94
C THR A 258 15.92 18.77 -8.05
N GLN A 259 14.80 18.29 -7.53
CA GLN A 259 13.53 19.03 -7.53
C GLN A 259 12.78 18.79 -6.22
N ARG A 260 12.02 19.80 -5.78
CA ARG A 260 11.14 19.73 -4.60
C ARG A 260 9.86 20.52 -4.87
N THR A 261 8.73 19.94 -4.51
CA THR A 261 7.42 20.58 -4.60
C THR A 261 6.63 20.32 -3.33
N GLU A 262 6.12 21.37 -2.70
CA GLU A 262 5.27 21.24 -1.51
C GLU A 262 3.83 20.91 -1.92
N GLY A 263 3.13 20.20 -1.04
CA GLY A 263 1.72 19.88 -1.24
C GLY A 263 1.03 19.53 0.07
N LEU A 264 -0.26 19.22 -0.02
CA LEU A 264 -1.06 18.76 1.10
C LEU A 264 -1.49 17.31 0.84
N GLY A 265 -1.28 16.46 1.84
CA GLY A 265 -1.81 15.10 1.88
C GLY A 265 -3.17 15.05 2.56
N ALA A 266 -3.60 13.83 2.91
CA ALA A 266 -4.80 13.62 3.70
C ALA A 266 -4.75 14.41 5.02
N ASN A 267 -5.90 14.87 5.50
CA ASN A 267 -6.05 15.64 6.73
C ASN A 267 -5.19 16.93 6.78
N ASN A 268 -4.95 17.56 5.62
CA ASN A 268 -4.13 18.77 5.47
C ASN A 268 -2.69 18.62 5.99
N GLN A 269 -2.15 17.40 6.04
CA GLN A 269 -0.74 17.18 6.38
C GLN A 269 0.13 17.79 5.28
N ARG A 270 1.13 18.59 5.64
CA ARG A 270 2.14 19.05 4.69
C ARG A 270 2.95 17.87 4.16
N THR A 271 3.07 17.77 2.84
CA THR A 271 3.84 16.75 2.14
C THR A 271 4.80 17.41 1.16
N GLN A 272 5.84 16.69 0.75
CA GLN A 272 6.80 17.20 -0.23
C GLN A 272 7.09 16.13 -1.29
N LYS A 273 6.93 16.46 -2.56
CA LYS A 273 7.37 15.60 -3.67
C LYS A 273 8.79 16.00 -4.02
N VAL A 274 9.65 15.02 -4.26
CA VAL A 274 11.02 15.26 -4.68
C VAL A 274 11.35 14.41 -5.90
N VAL A 275 12.36 14.87 -6.64
CA VAL A 275 13.07 14.07 -7.64
C VAL A 275 14.52 14.03 -7.21
N CYS A 276 15.13 12.86 -7.19
CA CYS A 276 16.54 12.71 -6.83
C CYS A 276 17.36 12.04 -7.92
N SER A 277 18.60 12.48 -8.10
CA SER A 277 19.64 11.71 -8.78
C SER A 277 20.40 10.85 -7.77
N GLN A 278 20.85 9.68 -8.20
CA GLN A 278 21.81 8.89 -7.42
C GLN A 278 23.23 9.26 -7.87
N VAL A 279 24.04 9.75 -6.94
CA VAL A 279 25.43 10.15 -7.18
C VAL A 279 26.40 9.28 -6.35
N PRO A 280 27.47 8.75 -6.94
CA PRO A 280 28.48 8.01 -6.19
C PRO A 280 29.15 8.90 -5.14
N THR A 281 29.33 8.38 -3.93
CA THR A 281 30.03 9.05 -2.84
C THR A 281 30.76 8.04 -1.96
N THR A 282 31.76 8.48 -1.22
CA THR A 282 32.38 7.67 -0.16
C THR A 282 31.73 8.03 1.17
N VAL A 283 31.15 7.04 1.85
CA VAL A 283 30.61 7.23 3.21
C VAL A 283 31.62 6.75 4.23
N LYS A 284 31.86 7.56 5.25
CA LYS A 284 32.75 7.23 6.38
C LYS A 284 32.09 7.62 7.70
N GLY A 285 31.94 6.66 8.61
CA GLY A 285 31.33 6.88 9.91
C GLY A 285 30.41 5.75 10.34
N GLU A 286 29.67 5.97 11.41
CA GLU A 286 28.68 5.01 11.93
C GLU A 286 27.29 5.28 11.35
N PHE A 287 26.68 4.24 10.80
CA PHE A 287 25.36 4.31 10.19
C PHE A 287 24.44 3.25 10.78
N LEU A 288 23.15 3.58 10.86
CA LEU A 288 22.11 2.59 11.07
C LEU A 288 21.89 1.84 9.75
N ILE A 289 21.93 0.51 9.80
CA ILE A 289 21.85 -0.34 8.62
C ILE A 289 20.48 -0.96 8.53
N VAL A 290 19.86 -0.85 7.36
CA VAL A 290 18.58 -1.46 7.02
C VAL A 290 18.80 -2.45 5.89
N ALA A 291 18.86 -3.73 6.23
CA ALA A 291 19.22 -4.79 5.29
C ALA A 291 18.04 -5.19 4.39
N MET A 292 18.34 -5.49 3.13
CA MET A 292 17.32 -5.82 2.11
C MET A 292 17.06 -7.33 1.95
N ASP A 293 17.77 -8.14 2.72
CA ASP A 293 17.61 -9.58 2.91
C ASP A 293 16.78 -9.92 4.15
N ASP A 294 16.38 -8.95 4.98
CA ASP A 294 15.48 -9.15 6.13
C ASP A 294 13.99 -9.10 5.74
N ILE A 295 13.11 -9.48 6.67
CA ILE A 295 11.67 -9.17 6.62
C ILE A 295 11.43 -7.97 7.55
N PRO A 296 10.79 -6.87 7.09
CA PRO A 296 10.12 -6.64 5.81
C PRO A 296 10.95 -5.87 4.76
N SER A 297 11.81 -6.55 3.99
CA SER A 297 12.68 -5.89 2.99
C SER A 297 11.96 -4.94 2.03
N ARG A 298 10.78 -5.33 1.52
CA ARG A 298 10.07 -4.54 0.50
C ARG A 298 9.45 -3.26 1.04
N LEU A 299 9.12 -3.18 2.35
CA LEU A 299 8.67 -1.94 2.96
C LEU A 299 9.76 -0.87 2.91
N TRP A 300 11.03 -1.25 3.00
CA TRP A 300 12.14 -0.30 3.01
C TRP A 300 12.26 0.48 1.70
N TYR A 301 11.87 -0.11 0.57
CA TYR A 301 11.74 0.63 -0.69
C TYR A 301 10.81 1.82 -0.55
N GLU A 302 9.61 1.61 0.00
CA GLU A 302 8.58 2.64 0.16
C GLU A 302 9.02 3.76 1.11
N LEU A 303 9.92 3.47 2.05
CA LEU A 303 10.40 4.44 3.03
C LEU A 303 11.65 5.19 2.56
N PHE A 304 12.62 4.49 1.97
CA PHE A 304 13.92 5.05 1.61
C PHE A 304 13.98 5.62 0.19
N GLU A 305 13.19 5.14 -0.76
CA GLU A 305 13.17 5.73 -2.10
C GLU A 305 12.41 7.07 -2.07
N PRO A 306 13.10 8.21 -2.21
CA PRO A 306 12.56 9.51 -1.83
C PRO A 306 11.36 9.95 -2.69
N GLU A 307 11.29 9.48 -3.94
CA GLU A 307 10.23 9.81 -4.89
C GLU A 307 8.89 9.11 -4.59
N LEU A 308 8.88 8.07 -3.76
CA LEU A 308 7.67 7.30 -3.47
C LEU A 308 6.70 8.05 -2.56
N ASP A 309 5.40 7.80 -2.77
CA ASP A 309 4.31 8.55 -2.13
C ASP A 309 4.23 8.37 -0.60
N ASN A 310 4.92 7.38 -0.04
CA ASN A 310 4.98 7.12 1.41
C ASN A 310 6.39 7.22 2.00
N SER A 311 7.36 7.77 1.26
CA SER A 311 8.74 7.90 1.71
C SER A 311 8.89 8.75 2.97
N LEU A 312 9.99 8.56 3.68
CA LEU A 312 10.35 9.38 4.86
C LEU A 312 10.46 10.86 4.47
N VAL A 313 11.00 11.13 3.27
CA VAL A 313 11.07 12.48 2.71
C VAL A 313 9.66 12.99 2.41
N ARG A 314 8.82 12.22 1.71
CA ARG A 314 7.47 12.65 1.31
C ARG A 314 6.60 13.08 2.48
N ASN A 315 6.77 12.40 3.61
CA ASN A 315 6.05 12.64 4.87
C ASN A 315 6.73 13.65 5.81
N GLY A 316 7.86 14.23 5.42
CA GLY A 316 8.59 15.24 6.20
C GLY A 316 9.26 14.69 7.45
N LEU A 317 9.54 13.39 7.51
CA LEU A 317 10.31 12.77 8.58
C LEU A 317 11.82 12.95 8.38
N ILE A 318 12.24 13.08 7.12
CA ILE A 318 13.57 13.51 6.72
C ILE A 318 13.43 14.83 5.97
N GLU A 319 14.14 15.85 6.45
CA GLU A 319 14.21 17.15 5.79
C GLU A 319 15.01 17.06 4.49
N CYS A 320 14.63 17.88 3.52
CA CYS A 320 15.28 17.89 2.22
C CYS A 320 15.29 19.31 1.63
N SER A 321 16.29 19.59 0.80
CA SER A 321 16.43 20.86 0.09
C SER A 321 17.08 20.61 -1.27
N VAL A 322 16.68 21.38 -2.28
CA VAL A 322 17.24 21.25 -3.64
C VAL A 322 18.75 21.52 -3.61
N GLY A 323 19.53 20.69 -4.30
CA GLY A 323 21.00 20.75 -4.34
C GLY A 323 21.68 20.21 -3.08
N LYS A 324 20.95 19.49 -2.22
CA LYS A 324 21.50 18.79 -1.05
C LYS A 324 21.32 17.29 -1.17
N GLN A 325 22.23 16.56 -0.55
CA GLN A 325 22.13 15.11 -0.39
C GLN A 325 21.25 14.78 0.81
N LEU A 326 20.45 13.72 0.68
CA LEU A 326 19.72 13.14 1.80
C LEU A 326 20.69 12.43 2.77
N PRO A 327 20.34 12.32 4.06
CA PRO A 327 21.21 11.74 5.08
C PRO A 327 21.16 10.21 5.09
N TYR A 328 20.84 9.58 3.97
CA TYR A 328 20.84 8.14 3.81
C TYR A 328 21.29 7.75 2.41
N TYR A 329 21.82 6.53 2.31
CA TYR A 329 22.55 6.07 1.15
C TYR A 329 22.11 4.66 0.78
N ALA A 330 22.08 4.37 -0.51
CA ALA A 330 21.92 3.00 -1.01
C ALA A 330 23.31 2.38 -1.22
N ILE A 331 23.55 1.23 -0.60
CA ILE A 331 24.75 0.42 -0.82
C ILE A 331 24.37 -0.75 -1.73
N TYR A 332 25.07 -0.87 -2.85
CA TYR A 332 24.93 -1.99 -3.78
C TYR A 332 26.07 -2.99 -3.55
N GLU A 333 25.88 -4.24 -3.97
CA GLU A 333 27.01 -5.16 -4.03
C GLU A 333 28.06 -4.61 -5.00
N GLU A 334 29.33 -4.69 -4.61
CA GLU A 334 30.42 -4.46 -5.54
C GLU A 334 30.35 -5.54 -6.61
N THR A 335 30.05 -5.16 -7.84
CA THR A 335 30.26 -6.04 -8.99
C THR A 335 31.76 -6.27 -9.11
N ASN A 336 32.22 -7.41 -8.61
CA ASN A 336 33.57 -7.92 -8.87
C ASN A 336 33.78 -8.15 -10.38
#